data_AF-A0A9D6ULN0-F1
#
_entry.id   AF-A0A9D6ULN0-F1
#
_cell.length_a   1.000
_cell.length_b   1.000
_cell.length_c   1.000
_cell.angle_alpha   90.00
_cell.angle_beta   90.00
_cell.angle_gamma   90.00
#
_symmetry.space_group_name_H-M   'P 1'
#
loop_
_entity.id
_entity.type
_entity.pdbx_description
1 polymer ?
#
loop_
_entity_poly.entity_id
_entity_poly.type
_entity_poly.pdbx_seq_one_letter_code
_entity_poly.pdbx_strand_id
1 'polypeptide(L)'
;MAVYRRGYQRYQGPLTGRFARLMAMPAFAWERLLQQRLVVIMLCVSMLWPLLCMAFIYLANLLARMMVLVGLLSMVTWVPGVILFTMQSSMAGWGWFTTNWRLGAGVVSGFLLWIVLVSLVAMASSAYVKWRIIAGALVLGFFFILAGVAEMVNGVLRVDWGSLLNPSKSMYHIWCWMLGAELPEGPGTWEQASAVAALAVLLIMVLERKLRPVEVIK
;
A
#
# COMPACT_ATOMS: atom_id res chain seq x y z
N MET A 1 25.54 60.89 -30.84
CA MET A 1 24.21 61.33 -31.33
C MET A 1 23.15 60.39 -30.76
N ALA A 2 22.00 60.93 -30.33
CA ALA A 2 20.79 60.23 -29.87
C ALA A 2 20.77 59.61 -28.44
N VAL A 3 20.75 60.46 -27.40
CA VAL A 3 20.03 60.12 -26.15
C VAL A 3 18.66 60.81 -26.24
N TYR A 4 17.65 60.04 -26.67
CA TYR A 4 16.30 60.52 -26.92
C TYR A 4 15.63 61.06 -25.65
N ARG A 5 14.99 62.21 -25.79
CA ARG A 5 14.08 62.87 -24.85
C ARG A 5 13.10 61.85 -24.25
N ARG A 6 13.24 61.50 -22.97
CA ARG A 6 12.12 60.99 -22.18
C ARG A 6 11.56 62.16 -21.38
N GLY A 7 10.40 62.67 -21.83
CA GLY A 7 9.63 63.63 -21.06
C GLY A 7 9.09 62.94 -19.81
N TYR A 8 9.60 63.32 -18.65
CA TYR A 8 9.08 62.83 -17.37
C TYR A 8 7.78 63.57 -17.06
N GLN A 9 6.64 62.87 -17.16
CA GLN A 9 5.35 63.40 -16.74
C GLN A 9 5.18 63.30 -15.23
N ARG A 10 4.58 64.32 -14.62
CA ARG A 10 4.31 64.37 -13.18
C ARG A 10 3.20 63.36 -12.85
N TYR A 11 3.50 62.42 -11.94
CA TYR A 11 2.56 61.37 -11.54
C TYR A 11 1.33 61.99 -10.85
N GLN A 12 0.14 61.85 -11.45
CA GLN A 12 -1.13 62.38 -10.94
C GLN A 12 -2.04 61.32 -10.28
N GLY A 13 -1.58 60.06 -10.18
CA GLY A 13 -2.35 58.98 -9.58
C GLY A 13 -2.38 59.02 -8.04
N PRO A 14 -3.31 58.29 -7.40
CA PRO A 14 -3.38 58.18 -5.94
C PRO A 14 -2.09 57.58 -5.36
N LEU A 15 -1.70 58.07 -4.18
CA LEU A 15 -0.48 57.63 -3.48
C LEU A 15 -0.68 56.22 -2.92
N THR A 16 0.02 55.25 -3.48
CA THR A 16 0.06 53.88 -2.97
C THR A 16 0.63 53.83 -1.54
N GLY A 17 0.03 53.03 -0.67
CA GLY A 17 0.43 52.89 0.74
C GLY A 17 1.86 52.36 0.91
N ARG A 18 2.47 52.58 2.09
CA ARG A 18 3.88 52.23 2.38
C ARG A 18 4.23 50.77 2.04
N PHE A 19 3.35 49.84 2.39
CA PHE A 19 3.56 48.41 2.12
C PHE A 19 3.45 48.05 0.64
N ALA A 20 2.56 48.70 -0.11
CA ALA A 20 2.42 48.49 -1.54
C ALA A 20 3.67 48.92 -2.32
N ARG A 21 4.36 49.98 -1.87
CA ARG A 21 5.65 50.41 -2.46
C ARG A 21 6.78 49.43 -2.17
N LEU A 22 6.83 48.89 -0.95
CA LEU A 22 7.86 47.95 -0.55
C LEU A 22 7.69 46.59 -1.25
N MET A 23 6.44 46.16 -1.47
CA MET A 23 6.13 44.94 -2.24
C MET A 23 6.20 45.11 -3.76
N ALA A 24 6.18 46.33 -4.29
CA ALA A 24 6.26 46.55 -5.73
C ALA A 24 7.58 46.02 -6.32
N MET A 25 8.72 46.28 -5.67
CA MET A 25 10.02 45.78 -6.14
C MET A 25 10.11 44.24 -6.20
N PRO A 26 9.77 43.48 -5.15
CA PRO A 26 9.79 42.03 -5.22
C PRO A 26 8.72 41.50 -6.17
N ALA A 27 7.51 42.07 -6.24
CA ALA A 27 6.47 41.59 -7.16
C ALA A 27 6.91 41.66 -8.64
N PHE A 28 7.46 42.80 -9.08
CA PHE A 28 7.97 42.94 -10.45
C PHE A 28 9.23 42.11 -10.70
N ALA A 29 10.10 41.96 -9.70
CA ALA A 29 11.27 41.09 -9.82
C ALA A 29 10.85 39.61 -9.91
N TRP A 30 9.82 39.19 -9.18
CA TRP A 30 9.30 37.83 -9.16
C TRP A 30 8.60 37.45 -10.45
N GLU A 31 7.81 38.36 -11.04
CA GLU A 31 7.24 38.15 -12.40
C GLU A 31 8.33 37.94 -13.45
N ARG A 32 9.41 38.75 -13.39
CA ARG A 32 10.54 38.62 -14.33
C ARG A 32 11.36 37.35 -14.10
N LEU A 33 11.57 36.95 -12.84
CA LEU A 33 12.27 35.71 -12.49
C LEU A 33 11.46 34.47 -12.90
N LEU A 34 10.14 34.48 -12.73
CA LEU A 34 9.25 33.39 -13.15
C LEU A 34 9.01 33.34 -14.67
N GLN A 35 9.20 34.44 -15.40
CA GLN A 35 9.19 34.41 -16.87
C GLN A 35 10.42 33.68 -17.46
N GLN A 36 11.53 33.58 -16.72
CA GLN A 36 12.71 32.87 -17.20
C GLN A 36 12.58 31.35 -17.04
N ARG A 37 12.55 30.65 -18.18
CA ARG A 37 12.45 29.18 -18.24
C ARG A 37 13.49 28.46 -17.37
N LEU A 38 14.72 28.97 -17.29
CA LEU A 38 15.79 28.36 -16.49
C LEU A 38 15.51 28.42 -14.98
N VAL A 39 14.97 29.54 -14.48
CA VAL A 39 14.64 29.69 -13.05
C VAL A 39 13.46 28.79 -12.68
N VAL A 40 12.44 28.71 -13.54
CA VAL A 40 11.30 27.80 -13.35
C VAL A 40 11.75 26.35 -13.38
N ILE A 41 12.61 25.95 -14.33
CA ILE A 41 13.15 24.58 -14.39
C ILE A 41 13.94 24.27 -13.12
N MET A 42 14.83 25.16 -12.67
CA MET A 42 15.62 24.96 -11.46
C MET A 42 14.75 24.89 -10.20
N LEU A 43 13.70 25.70 -10.11
CA LEU A 43 12.71 25.67 -9.03
C LEU A 43 11.93 24.34 -9.05
N CYS A 44 11.43 23.91 -10.21
CA CYS A 44 10.74 22.63 -10.39
C CYS A 44 11.63 21.44 -10.02
N VAL A 45 12.90 21.46 -10.43
CA VAL A 45 13.90 20.43 -10.09
C VAL A 45 14.16 20.42 -8.57
N SER A 46 14.24 21.59 -7.93
CA SER A 46 14.41 21.66 -6.47
C SER A 46 13.18 21.19 -5.68
N MET A 47 11.97 21.26 -6.25
CA MET A 47 10.75 20.72 -5.64
C MET A 47 10.65 19.20 -5.78
N LEU A 48 11.33 18.62 -6.76
CA LEU A 48 11.30 17.19 -7.03
C LEU A 48 11.94 16.38 -5.90
N TRP A 49 13.02 16.89 -5.30
CA TRP A 49 13.74 16.24 -4.21
C TRP A 49 12.94 16.19 -2.88
N PRO A 50 12.35 17.29 -2.37
CA PRO A 50 11.43 17.29 -1.24
C PRO A 50 10.21 16.38 -1.43
N LEU A 51 9.66 16.32 -2.65
CA LEU A 51 8.53 15.45 -2.96
C LEU A 51 8.92 13.97 -2.90
N LEU A 52 10.09 13.61 -3.42
CA LEU A 52 10.64 12.26 -3.28
C LEU A 52 10.90 11.89 -1.82
N CYS A 53 11.46 12.81 -1.02
CA CYS A 53 11.66 12.59 0.42
C CYS A 53 10.33 12.43 1.17
N MET A 54 9.31 13.24 0.83
CA MET A 54 7.99 13.13 1.42
C MET A 54 7.33 11.77 1.09
N ALA A 55 7.40 11.36 -0.17
CA ALA A 55 6.91 10.05 -0.62
C ALA A 55 7.65 8.90 0.09
N PHE A 56 8.97 9.01 0.22
CA PHE A 56 9.81 8.00 0.88
C PHE A 56 9.48 7.86 2.37
N ILE A 57 9.37 8.96 3.11
CA ILE A 57 9.02 8.95 4.54
C ILE A 57 7.63 8.35 4.75
N TYR A 58 6.69 8.65 3.85
CA TYR A 58 5.33 8.14 3.91
C TYR A 58 5.28 6.62 3.68
N LEU A 59 5.94 6.14 2.62
CA LEU A 59 6.08 4.72 2.32
C LEU A 59 6.76 4.00 3.47
N ALA A 60 7.85 4.56 4.01
CA ALA A 60 8.59 3.99 5.13
C ALA A 60 7.76 3.88 6.41
N ASN A 61 6.92 4.87 6.73
CA ASN A 61 6.07 4.83 7.93
C ASN A 61 4.92 3.83 7.80
N LEU A 62 4.33 3.71 6.60
CA LEU A 62 3.31 2.70 6.32
C LEU A 62 3.92 1.29 6.40
N LEU A 63 5.08 1.10 5.79
CA LEU A 63 5.86 -0.14 5.85
C LEU A 63 6.27 -0.47 7.28
N ALA A 64 6.71 0.50 8.09
CA ALA A 64 7.10 0.26 9.48
C ALA A 64 5.91 -0.23 10.34
N ARG A 65 4.70 0.32 10.15
CA ARG A 65 3.49 -0.16 10.84
C ARG A 65 3.12 -1.57 10.41
N MET A 66 3.24 -1.89 9.12
CA MET A 66 3.07 -3.26 8.64
C MET A 66 4.13 -4.18 9.21
N MET A 67 5.39 -3.74 9.28
CA MET A 67 6.52 -4.54 9.73
C MET A 67 6.38 -4.94 11.20
N VAL A 68 5.76 -4.12 12.05
CA VAL A 68 5.44 -4.51 13.44
C VAL A 68 4.37 -5.59 13.48
N LEU A 69 3.28 -5.45 12.71
CA LEU A 69 2.22 -6.47 12.63
C LEU A 69 2.74 -7.78 12.04
N VAL A 70 3.49 -7.67 10.94
CA VAL A 70 4.15 -8.77 10.24
C VAL A 70 5.17 -9.43 11.18
N GLY A 71 6.00 -8.67 11.89
CA GLY A 71 7.03 -9.20 12.79
C GLY A 71 6.44 -9.99 13.95
N LEU A 72 5.41 -9.45 14.62
CA LEU A 72 4.71 -10.15 15.71
C LEU A 72 3.99 -11.42 15.23
N LEU A 73 3.27 -11.36 14.11
CA LEU A 73 2.59 -12.54 13.55
C LEU A 73 3.60 -13.55 12.99
N SER A 74 4.69 -13.09 12.40
CA SER A 74 5.73 -13.92 11.77
C SER A 74 6.37 -14.85 12.80
N MET A 75 6.81 -14.35 13.95
CA MET A 75 7.39 -15.20 15.00
C MET A 75 6.45 -16.32 15.49
N VAL A 76 5.13 -16.11 15.43
CA VAL A 76 4.16 -17.10 15.93
C VAL A 76 3.71 -18.09 14.84
N THR A 77 3.78 -17.72 13.55
CA THR A 77 3.12 -18.47 12.47
C THR A 77 4.06 -19.40 11.70
N TRP A 78 5.21 -18.92 11.22
CA TRP A 78 6.12 -19.78 10.44
C TRP A 78 7.14 -20.52 11.30
N VAL A 79 7.50 -19.99 12.48
CA VAL A 79 8.47 -20.62 13.38
C VAL A 79 8.03 -22.02 13.79
N PRO A 80 6.77 -22.26 14.22
CA PRO A 80 6.31 -23.63 14.50
C PRO A 80 6.38 -24.53 13.27
N GLY A 81 6.01 -24.02 12.08
CA GLY A 81 6.06 -24.78 10.83
C GLY A 81 7.48 -25.21 10.46
N VAL A 82 8.47 -24.33 10.64
CA VAL A 82 9.88 -24.66 10.42
C VAL A 82 10.40 -25.62 11.48
N ILE A 83 10.00 -25.46 12.75
CA ILE A 83 10.36 -26.42 13.80
C ILE A 83 9.88 -27.82 13.42
N LEU A 84 8.62 -27.98 13.03
CA LEU A 84 8.08 -29.28 12.59
C LEU A 84 8.85 -29.84 11.39
N PHE A 85 9.16 -29.01 10.40
CA PHE A 85 9.96 -29.43 9.24
C PHE A 85 11.37 -29.88 9.63
N THR A 86 12.02 -29.16 10.55
CA THR A 86 13.35 -29.53 11.05
C THR A 86 13.34 -30.81 11.89
N MET A 87 12.29 -31.03 12.69
CA MET A 87 12.10 -32.28 13.41
C MET A 87 11.88 -33.46 12.46
N GLN A 88 11.05 -33.28 11.43
CA GLN A 88 10.83 -34.32 10.43
C GLN A 88 12.12 -34.62 9.64
N SER A 89 12.87 -33.58 9.28
CA SER A 89 14.15 -33.72 8.58
C SER A 89 15.20 -34.42 9.43
N SER A 90 15.21 -34.25 10.75
CA SER A 90 16.18 -34.92 11.63
C SER A 90 15.87 -36.41 11.78
N MET A 91 14.58 -36.78 11.79
CA MET A 91 14.15 -38.18 11.88
C MET A 91 14.31 -38.95 10.57
N ALA A 92 14.10 -38.31 9.42
CA ALA A 92 14.13 -38.96 8.11
C ALA A 92 15.52 -38.94 7.41
N GLY A 93 16.47 -38.15 7.93
CA GLY A 93 17.83 -38.02 7.40
C GLY A 93 17.99 -37.04 6.24
N TRP A 94 19.24 -36.74 5.89
CA TRP A 94 19.59 -35.67 4.94
C TRP A 94 19.04 -35.88 3.51
N GLY A 95 18.88 -37.13 3.07
CA GLY A 95 18.30 -37.44 1.75
C GLY A 95 16.81 -37.08 1.62
N TRP A 96 16.07 -37.09 2.73
CA TRP A 96 14.68 -36.67 2.75
C TRP A 96 14.54 -35.15 2.56
N PHE A 97 15.46 -34.38 3.15
CA PHE A 97 15.46 -32.92 3.08
C PHE A 97 15.67 -32.39 1.66
N THR A 98 16.64 -32.94 0.92
CA THR A 98 16.91 -32.51 -0.46
C THR A 98 15.75 -32.87 -1.39
N THR A 99 15.06 -33.99 -1.12
CA THR A 99 13.90 -34.44 -1.88
C THR A 99 12.64 -33.60 -1.58
N ASN A 100 12.46 -33.19 -0.33
CA ASN A 100 11.25 -32.51 0.16
C ASN A 100 11.47 -31.03 0.49
N TRP A 101 12.52 -30.41 -0.06
CA TRP A 101 12.83 -28.99 0.14
C TRP A 101 11.65 -28.05 -0.20
N ARG A 102 10.82 -28.45 -1.17
CA ARG A 102 9.59 -27.76 -1.55
C ARG A 102 8.60 -27.60 -0.38
N LEU A 103 8.51 -28.57 0.53
CA LEU A 103 7.64 -28.48 1.70
C LEU A 103 8.10 -27.37 2.64
N GLY A 104 9.40 -27.30 2.94
CA GLY A 104 9.97 -26.23 3.77
C GLY A 104 9.76 -24.84 3.14
N ALA A 105 10.02 -24.73 1.83
CA ALA A 105 9.76 -23.49 1.09
C ALA A 105 8.27 -23.12 1.10
N GLY A 106 7.38 -24.08 0.86
CA GLY A 106 5.92 -23.90 0.82
C GLY A 106 5.31 -23.51 2.17
N VAL A 107 5.84 -24.05 3.28
CA VAL A 107 5.45 -23.65 4.65
C VAL A 107 5.78 -22.17 4.86
N VAL A 108 7.03 -21.77 4.62
CA VAL A 108 7.46 -20.38 4.86
C VAL A 108 6.72 -19.40 3.95
N SER A 109 6.70 -19.68 2.65
CA SER A 109 6.09 -18.78 1.67
C SER A 109 4.57 -18.71 1.80
N GLY A 110 3.89 -19.80 2.16
CA GLY A 110 2.45 -19.80 2.44
C GLY A 110 2.08 -18.92 3.64
N PHE A 111 2.82 -19.07 4.75
CA PHE A 111 2.62 -18.20 5.92
C PHE A 111 2.93 -16.73 5.62
N LEU A 112 4.01 -16.44 4.88
CA LEU A 112 4.33 -15.07 4.46
C LEU A 112 3.21 -14.45 3.62
N LEU A 113 2.66 -15.20 2.66
CA LEU A 113 1.54 -14.74 1.83
C LEU A 113 0.32 -14.43 2.70
N TRP A 114 -0.01 -15.31 3.65
CA TRP A 114 -1.12 -15.11 4.57
C TRP A 114 -0.96 -13.87 5.44
N ILE A 115 0.24 -13.66 6.02
CA ILE A 115 0.52 -12.49 6.86
C ILE A 115 0.37 -11.20 6.05
N VAL A 116 0.88 -11.17 4.82
CA VAL A 116 0.73 -10.00 3.92
C VAL A 116 -0.75 -9.71 3.69
N LEU A 117 -1.55 -10.72 3.36
CA LEU A 117 -2.98 -10.55 3.12
C LEU A 117 -3.73 -10.06 4.37
N VAL A 118 -3.53 -10.70 5.53
CA VAL A 118 -4.17 -10.30 6.78
C VAL A 118 -3.74 -8.90 7.21
N SER A 119 -2.47 -8.56 7.03
CA SER A 119 -1.96 -7.23 7.38
C SER A 119 -2.54 -6.13 6.48
N LEU A 120 -2.74 -6.39 5.18
CA LEU A 120 -3.41 -5.47 4.25
C LEU A 120 -4.87 -5.23 4.69
N VAL A 121 -5.61 -6.29 5.02
CA VAL A 121 -6.98 -6.20 5.53
C VAL A 121 -7.01 -5.42 6.85
N ALA A 122 -6.07 -5.68 7.76
CA ALA A 122 -5.97 -4.99 9.03
C ALA A 122 -5.68 -3.48 8.87
N MET A 123 -4.76 -3.12 7.98
CA MET A 123 -4.50 -1.70 7.68
C MET A 123 -5.69 -1.01 7.01
N ALA A 124 -6.34 -1.66 6.04
CA ALA A 124 -7.53 -1.11 5.40
C ALA A 124 -8.65 -0.87 6.43
N SER A 125 -8.88 -1.83 7.32
CA SER A 125 -9.85 -1.74 8.41
C SER A 125 -9.49 -0.61 9.39
N SER A 126 -8.22 -0.50 9.78
CA SER A 126 -7.73 0.55 10.67
C SER A 126 -7.78 1.95 10.06
N ALA A 127 -7.68 2.08 8.73
CA ALA A 127 -7.83 3.37 8.05
C ALA A 127 -9.28 3.88 8.08
N TYR A 128 -10.26 2.98 8.16
CA TYR A 128 -11.68 3.34 8.19
C TYR A 128 -12.26 3.46 9.60
N VAL A 129 -11.75 2.68 10.55
CA VAL A 129 -12.29 2.59 11.90
C VAL A 129 -11.33 3.22 12.91
N LYS A 130 -11.80 4.28 13.59
CA LYS A 130 -11.01 4.98 14.62
C LYS A 130 -10.83 4.17 15.92
N TRP A 131 -11.73 3.22 16.19
CA TRP A 131 -11.74 2.41 17.41
C TRP A 131 -10.97 1.10 17.23
N ARG A 132 -9.91 0.90 18.03
CA ARG A 132 -8.99 -0.25 17.90
C ARG A 132 -9.70 -1.61 18.01
N ILE A 133 -10.63 -1.76 18.94
CA ILE A 133 -11.36 -3.02 19.15
C ILE A 133 -12.27 -3.32 17.97
N ILE A 134 -12.99 -2.30 17.47
CA ILE A 134 -13.88 -2.44 16.32
C ILE A 134 -13.08 -2.75 15.05
N ALA A 135 -11.90 -2.14 14.88
CA ALA A 135 -11.02 -2.45 13.75
C ALA A 135 -10.61 -3.94 13.75
N GLY A 136 -10.26 -4.49 14.92
CA GLY A 136 -9.96 -5.92 15.07
C GLY A 136 -11.17 -6.82 14.77
N ALA A 137 -12.34 -6.47 15.29
CA ALA A 137 -13.58 -7.20 15.01
C ALA A 137 -13.97 -7.13 13.52
N LEU A 138 -13.71 -6.00 12.86
CA LEU A 138 -13.99 -5.81 11.44
C LEU A 138 -13.11 -6.69 10.58
N VAL A 139 -11.83 -6.88 10.93
CA VAL A 139 -10.95 -7.82 10.21
C VAL A 139 -11.54 -9.23 10.23
N LEU A 140 -11.97 -9.71 11.41
CA LEU A 140 -12.63 -11.02 11.50
C LEU A 140 -13.93 -11.04 10.69
N GLY A 141 -14.78 -10.02 10.88
CA GLY A 141 -16.04 -9.87 10.14
C GLY A 141 -15.84 -9.89 8.62
N PHE A 142 -14.77 -9.28 8.11
CA PHE A 142 -14.43 -9.29 6.69
C PHE A 142 -14.26 -10.71 6.16
N PHE A 143 -13.43 -11.54 6.81
CA PHE A 143 -13.23 -12.93 6.38
C PHE A 143 -14.49 -13.77 6.52
N PHE A 144 -15.23 -13.63 7.63
CA PHE A 144 -16.45 -14.39 7.87
C PHE A 144 -17.57 -14.04 6.89
N ILE A 145 -17.79 -12.75 6.62
CA ILE A 145 -18.82 -12.29 5.70
C ILE A 145 -18.50 -12.74 4.27
N LEU A 146 -17.26 -12.56 3.81
CA LEU A 146 -16.86 -13.01 2.48
C LEU A 146 -16.96 -14.53 2.32
N ALA A 147 -16.58 -15.29 3.35
CA ALA A 147 -16.74 -16.75 3.36
C ALA A 147 -18.22 -17.16 3.30
N GLY A 148 -19.08 -16.54 4.10
CA GLY A 148 -20.52 -16.82 4.10
C GLY A 148 -21.20 -16.44 2.78
N VAL A 149 -20.83 -15.29 2.20
CA VAL A 149 -21.34 -14.85 0.88
C VAL A 149 -20.89 -15.82 -0.21
N ALA A 150 -19.63 -16.28 -0.19
CA ALA A 150 -19.12 -17.25 -1.15
C ALA A 150 -19.92 -18.56 -1.13
N GLU A 151 -20.15 -19.14 0.06
CA GLU A 151 -20.93 -20.37 0.19
C GLU A 151 -22.40 -20.18 -0.19
N MET A 152 -22.99 -19.02 0.14
CA MET A 152 -24.35 -18.68 -0.30
C MET A 152 -24.46 -18.58 -1.82
N VAL A 153 -23.50 -17.92 -2.47
CA VAL A 153 -23.45 -17.80 -3.94
C VAL A 153 -23.31 -19.18 -4.58
N ASN A 154 -22.39 -20.01 -4.09
CA ASN A 154 -22.21 -21.36 -4.62
C ASN A 154 -23.47 -22.22 -4.44
N GLY A 155 -24.12 -22.15 -3.28
CA GLY A 155 -25.34 -22.92 -2.99
C GLY A 155 -26.55 -22.47 -3.81
N VAL A 156 -26.74 -21.16 -3.97
CA VAL A 156 -27.90 -20.58 -4.69
C VAL A 156 -27.73 -20.72 -6.20
N LEU A 157 -26.56 -20.39 -6.73
CA LEU A 157 -26.31 -20.40 -8.17
C LEU A 157 -25.79 -21.75 -8.69
N ARG A 158 -25.44 -22.70 -7.80
CA ARG A 158 -24.83 -23.99 -8.14
C ARG A 158 -23.59 -23.85 -9.03
N VAL A 159 -22.73 -22.89 -8.68
CA VAL A 159 -21.47 -22.61 -9.37
C VAL A 159 -20.31 -22.68 -8.39
N ASP A 160 -19.11 -23.01 -8.87
CA ASP A 160 -17.91 -23.09 -8.02
C ASP A 160 -17.13 -21.77 -7.93
N TRP A 161 -17.38 -20.83 -8.85
CA TRP A 161 -16.69 -19.54 -8.94
C TRP A 161 -16.94 -18.61 -7.76
N GLY A 162 -18.03 -18.79 -7.01
CA GLY A 162 -18.29 -17.99 -5.80
C GLY A 162 -17.23 -18.23 -4.72
N SER A 163 -16.52 -19.36 -4.75
CA SER A 163 -15.38 -19.61 -3.86
C SER A 163 -14.21 -18.63 -4.05
N LEU A 164 -14.09 -17.97 -5.22
CA LEU A 164 -13.09 -16.92 -5.45
C LEU A 164 -13.31 -15.68 -4.58
N LEU A 165 -14.54 -15.45 -4.12
CA LEU A 165 -14.84 -14.37 -3.18
C LEU A 165 -14.33 -14.68 -1.77
N ASN A 166 -14.04 -15.95 -1.46
CA ASN A 166 -13.53 -16.34 -0.16
C ASN A 166 -11.99 -16.30 -0.15
N PRO A 167 -11.36 -15.26 0.45
CA PRO A 167 -9.91 -15.14 0.47
C PRO A 167 -9.22 -16.21 1.31
N SER A 168 -9.90 -16.79 2.32
CA SER A 168 -9.30 -17.86 3.13
C SER A 168 -9.24 -19.18 2.36
N LYS A 169 -10.32 -19.55 1.67
CA LYS A 169 -10.34 -20.72 0.76
C LYS A 169 -9.36 -20.53 -0.39
N SER A 170 -9.30 -19.33 -0.96
CA SER A 170 -8.34 -18.96 -2.01
C SER A 170 -6.88 -19.11 -1.56
N MET A 171 -6.55 -18.60 -0.37
CA MET A 171 -5.20 -18.78 0.17
C MET A 171 -4.89 -20.25 0.45
N TYR A 172 -5.84 -20.98 1.03
CA TYR A 172 -5.63 -22.39 1.36
C TYR A 172 -5.34 -23.23 0.11
N HIS A 173 -6.07 -22.98 -0.98
CA HIS A 173 -5.83 -23.65 -2.26
C HIS A 173 -4.44 -23.32 -2.84
N ILE A 174 -4.02 -22.05 -2.80
CA ILE A 174 -2.66 -21.63 -3.21
C ILE A 174 -1.62 -22.32 -2.33
N TRP A 175 -1.87 -22.44 -1.03
CA TRP A 175 -0.94 -23.07 -0.11
C TRP A 175 -0.82 -24.58 -0.34
N CYS A 176 -1.92 -25.30 -0.57
CA CYS A 176 -1.91 -26.70 -0.98
C CYS A 176 -1.12 -26.91 -2.28
N TRP A 177 -1.31 -26.03 -3.26
CA TRP A 177 -0.54 -26.06 -4.51
C TRP A 177 0.97 -25.89 -4.28
N MET A 178 1.37 -24.97 -3.38
CA MET A 178 2.78 -24.74 -3.03
C MET A 178 3.40 -25.95 -2.33
N LEU A 179 2.62 -26.62 -1.48
CA LEU A 179 3.02 -27.84 -0.78
C LEU A 179 2.99 -29.08 -1.68
N GLY A 180 2.35 -29.02 -2.86
CA GLY A 180 2.09 -30.18 -3.69
C GLY A 180 1.08 -31.15 -3.08
N ALA A 181 0.23 -30.67 -2.17
CA ALA A 181 -0.84 -31.43 -1.54
C ALA A 181 -2.06 -31.51 -2.47
N GLU A 182 -3.02 -32.37 -2.12
CA GLU A 182 -4.30 -32.47 -2.82
C GLU A 182 -5.02 -31.12 -2.84
N LEU A 183 -5.45 -30.72 -4.04
CA LEU A 183 -6.07 -29.42 -4.28
C LEU A 183 -7.54 -29.48 -3.82
N PRO A 184 -7.97 -28.55 -2.96
CA PRO A 184 -9.37 -28.43 -2.58
C PRO A 184 -10.28 -28.24 -3.80
N GLU A 185 -11.50 -28.77 -3.75
CA GLU A 185 -12.49 -28.58 -4.82
C GLU A 185 -12.76 -27.08 -5.08
N GLY A 186 -12.71 -26.69 -6.36
CA GLY A 186 -12.97 -25.33 -6.79
C GLY A 186 -12.27 -24.92 -8.09
N PRO A 187 -12.29 -23.61 -8.39
CA PRO A 187 -11.63 -23.01 -9.56
C PRO A 187 -10.12 -23.25 -9.53
N GLY A 188 -9.47 -23.18 -10.70
CA GLY A 188 -8.05 -23.51 -10.86
C GLY A 188 -7.12 -22.63 -10.04
N THR A 189 -5.89 -23.09 -9.76
CA THR A 189 -4.92 -22.36 -8.94
C THR A 189 -4.67 -20.93 -9.43
N TRP A 190 -4.62 -20.74 -10.74
CA TRP A 190 -4.36 -19.42 -11.33
C TRP A 190 -5.50 -18.45 -11.10
N GLU A 191 -6.73 -18.94 -11.06
CA GLU A 191 -7.94 -18.14 -10.79
C GLU A 191 -7.95 -17.71 -9.33
N GLN A 192 -7.64 -18.62 -8.41
CA GLN A 192 -7.55 -18.30 -6.98
C GLN A 192 -6.39 -17.34 -6.68
N ALA A 193 -5.24 -17.51 -7.35
CA ALA A 193 -4.12 -16.57 -7.26
C ALA A 193 -4.49 -15.19 -7.81
N SER A 194 -5.21 -15.13 -8.94
CA SER A 194 -5.69 -13.87 -9.52
C SER A 194 -6.70 -13.17 -8.62
N ALA A 195 -7.59 -13.91 -7.96
CA ALA A 195 -8.57 -13.37 -7.02
C ALA A 195 -7.88 -12.75 -5.79
N VAL A 196 -6.89 -13.44 -5.22
CA VAL A 196 -6.08 -12.92 -4.10
C VAL A 196 -5.30 -11.67 -4.53
N ALA A 197 -4.68 -11.67 -5.71
CA ALA A 197 -3.97 -10.52 -6.24
C ALA A 197 -4.91 -9.32 -6.48
N ALA A 198 -6.08 -9.56 -7.08
CA ALA A 198 -7.09 -8.54 -7.31
C ALA A 198 -7.61 -7.93 -6.00
N LEU A 199 -7.82 -8.77 -4.97
CA LEU A 199 -8.20 -8.30 -3.64
C LEU A 199 -7.09 -7.44 -3.01
N ALA A 200 -5.84 -7.87 -3.09
CA ALA A 200 -4.71 -7.09 -2.58
C ALA A 200 -4.62 -5.71 -3.26
N VAL A 201 -4.76 -5.67 -4.59
CA VAL A 201 -4.79 -4.41 -5.36
C VAL A 201 -5.98 -3.53 -4.94
N LEU A 202 -7.17 -4.09 -4.77
CA LEU A 202 -8.35 -3.36 -4.29
C LEU A 202 -8.11 -2.75 -2.90
N LEU A 203 -7.52 -3.52 -1.97
CA LEU A 203 -7.19 -3.03 -0.62
C LEU A 203 -6.18 -1.89 -0.67
N ILE A 204 -5.15 -1.99 -1.52
CA ILE A 204 -4.16 -0.92 -1.72
C ILE A 204 -4.84 0.33 -2.28
N MET A 205 -5.69 0.20 -3.30
CA MET A 205 -6.44 1.33 -3.87
C MET A 205 -7.36 2.00 -2.84
N VAL A 206 -8.02 1.22 -1.99
CA VAL A 206 -8.86 1.74 -0.90
C VAL A 206 -8.01 2.52 0.11
N LEU A 207 -6.81 2.02 0.41
CA LEU A 207 -5.88 2.64 1.34
C LEU A 207 -5.34 3.99 0.81
N GLU A 208 -4.96 4.03 -0.47
CA GLU A 208 -4.52 5.27 -1.15
C GLU A 208 -5.62 6.33 -1.17
N ARG A 209 -6.87 5.96 -1.45
CA ARG A 209 -7.99 6.91 -1.50
C ARG A 209 -8.24 7.60 -0.16
N LYS A 210 -8.05 6.88 0.96
CA LYS A 210 -8.36 7.41 2.29
C LYS A 210 -7.20 8.12 2.96
N LEU A 211 -5.97 7.79 2.62
CA LEU A 211 -4.79 8.49 3.13
C LEU A 211 -4.50 9.80 2.37
N ARG A 212 -5.50 10.38 1.68
CA ARG A 212 -5.39 11.72 1.09
C ARG A 212 -4.84 12.70 2.14
N PRO A 213 -3.82 13.50 1.78
CA PRO A 213 -3.17 14.41 2.72
C PRO A 213 -4.21 15.38 3.29
N VAL A 214 -4.47 15.26 4.58
CA VAL A 214 -5.21 16.27 5.34
C VAL A 214 -4.16 17.29 5.76
N GLU A 215 -4.22 18.48 5.17
CA GLU A 215 -3.42 19.60 5.63
C GLU A 215 -3.70 19.82 7.12
N VAL A 216 -2.65 19.75 7.94
CA VAL A 216 -2.73 20.19 9.33
C VAL A 216 -2.78 21.72 9.29
N ILE A 217 -3.98 22.26 9.22
CA ILE A 217 -4.22 23.69 9.42
C ILE A 217 -3.96 23.94 10.91
N LYS A 218 -2.83 24.60 11.20
CA LYS A 218 -2.50 25.10 12.54
C LYS A 218 -3.29 26.36 12.85
#